data_AF-A0AAV4I7X5-F1
#
_entry.id   AF-A0AAV4I7X5-F1
#
_cell.length_a   1.000
_cell.length_b   1.000
_cell.length_c   1.000
_cell.angle_alpha   90.00
_cell.angle_beta   90.00
_cell.angle_gamma   90.00
#
_symmetry.space_group_name_H-M   'P 1'
#
loop_
_entity.id
_entity.type
_entity.pdbx_description
1 polymer ?
#
loop_
_entity_poly.entity_id
_entity_poly.type
_entity_poly.pdbx_seq_one_letter_code
_entity_poly.pdbx_strand_id
1 'polypeptide(L)'
;MSVAHDSLTGAHLGYRRTKDKVLSNFYWPGVDGDVTRYCRSCDMCQRTVKKGIVPRVPLEKVPLVDTPLKRVAMDIVGPINPPKLGGWGSDETVNDLQYGDQLTPDQRRQLEEIASSYSSIFSDRPGTVSTEEHRIELTSSIH
;
A
#
# COMPACT_ATOMS: atom_id res chain seq x y z
N MET A 1 -23.49 31.28 4.03
CA MET A 1 -22.26 30.56 4.42
C MET A 1 -21.22 30.50 3.32
N SER A 2 -21.57 30.10 2.09
CA SER A 2 -20.62 29.98 0.97
C SER A 2 -19.71 31.20 0.76
N VAL A 3 -20.25 32.42 0.76
CA VAL A 3 -19.45 33.66 0.63
C VAL A 3 -18.40 33.83 1.74
N ALA A 4 -18.69 33.37 2.96
CA ALA A 4 -17.77 33.50 4.10
C ALA A 4 -16.75 32.35 4.19
N HIS A 5 -17.02 31.20 3.58
CA HIS A 5 -16.24 29.97 3.69
C HIS A 5 -15.52 29.59 2.39
N ASP A 6 -16.25 29.54 1.26
CA ASP A 6 -15.78 29.03 -0.04
C ASP A 6 -15.15 30.11 -0.91
N SER A 7 -15.39 31.38 -0.60
CA SER A 7 -14.83 32.48 -1.40
C SER A 7 -13.31 32.54 -1.30
N LEU A 8 -12.67 33.24 -2.24
CA LEU A 8 -11.22 33.46 -2.23
C LEU A 8 -10.74 34.09 -0.91
N THR A 9 -11.52 35.02 -0.36
CA THR A 9 -11.20 35.61 0.94
C THR A 9 -11.52 34.64 2.08
N GLY A 10 -12.57 33.81 1.93
CA GLY A 10 -13.01 32.70 2.78
C GLY A 10 -11.95 31.63 3.03
N ALA A 11 -11.29 31.20 1.95
CA ALA A 11 -10.15 30.28 1.88
C ALA A 11 -10.28 29.04 2.78
N HIS A 12 -11.51 28.55 3.02
CA HIS A 12 -11.76 27.35 3.82
C HIS A 12 -11.12 27.38 5.22
N LEU A 13 -11.00 28.57 5.83
CA LEU A 13 -10.21 28.81 7.06
C LEU A 13 -10.82 28.24 8.36
N GLY A 14 -11.76 27.32 8.24
CA GLY A 14 -12.42 26.64 9.35
C GLY A 14 -13.43 27.51 10.11
N TYR A 15 -14.06 26.88 11.11
CA TYR A 15 -15.22 27.41 11.80
C TYR A 15 -15.02 28.82 12.41
N ARG A 16 -13.92 29.08 13.13
CA ARG A 16 -13.71 30.36 13.83
C ARG A 16 -13.71 31.55 12.86
N ARG A 17 -12.91 31.47 11.80
CA ARG A 17 -12.81 32.57 10.81
C ARG A 17 -14.07 32.72 9.98
N THR A 18 -14.75 31.62 9.66
CA THR A 18 -16.05 31.69 8.98
C THR A 18 -17.10 32.35 9.87
N LYS A 19 -17.13 32.03 11.16
CA LYS A 19 -18.03 32.66 12.15
C LYS A 19 -17.78 34.16 12.25
N ASP A 20 -16.52 34.58 12.41
CA ASP A 20 -16.17 36.01 12.54
C ASP A 20 -16.63 36.83 11.33
N LYS A 21 -16.50 36.29 10.12
CA LYS A 21 -16.97 36.93 8.88
C LYS A 21 -18.48 36.99 8.74
N VAL A 22 -19.17 35.97 9.23
CA VAL A 22 -20.64 35.97 9.24
C VAL A 22 -21.12 37.03 10.23
N LEU A 23 -20.56 37.04 11.43
CA LEU A 23 -20.94 37.95 12.51
C LEU A 23 -20.59 39.41 12.28
N SER A 24 -19.66 39.73 11.36
CA SER A 24 -19.35 41.11 11.01
C SER A 24 -20.46 41.82 10.23
N ASN A 25 -21.38 41.08 9.62
CA ASN A 25 -22.45 41.65 8.79
C ASN A 25 -23.85 41.11 9.14
N PHE A 26 -23.95 39.96 9.80
CA PHE A 26 -25.21 39.27 10.03
C PHE A 26 -25.28 38.61 11.41
N TYR A 27 -26.47 38.51 11.98
CA TYR A 27 -26.71 37.79 13.21
C TYR A 27 -28.07 37.09 13.18
N TRP A 28 -28.12 35.89 13.76
CA TRP A 28 -29.36 35.17 14.04
C TRP A 28 -29.17 34.15 15.19
N PRO A 29 -30.26 33.76 15.89
CA PRO A 29 -30.20 32.67 16.87
C PRO A 29 -29.76 31.36 16.21
N GLY A 30 -28.73 30.71 16.75
CA GLY A 30 -28.22 29.44 16.22
C GLY A 30 -27.15 29.56 15.12
N VAL A 31 -26.71 30.77 14.77
CA VAL A 31 -25.62 31.02 13.80
C VAL A 31 -24.40 30.15 14.02
N ASP A 32 -24.07 29.87 15.28
CA ASP A 32 -22.95 29.01 15.67
C ASP A 32 -23.07 27.57 15.14
N GLY A 33 -24.26 26.99 15.30
CA GLY A 33 -24.57 25.64 14.85
C GLY A 33 -24.56 25.55 13.34
N ASP A 34 -25.07 26.58 12.65
CA ASP A 34 -25.09 26.64 11.19
C ASP A 34 -23.69 26.76 10.60
N VAL A 35 -22.81 27.60 11.18
CA VAL A 35 -21.41 27.71 10.73
C VAL A 35 -20.69 26.38 10.95
N THR A 36 -20.87 25.77 12.12
CA THR A 36 -20.26 24.47 12.44
C THR A 36 -20.70 23.39 11.47
N ARG A 37 -22.01 23.29 11.22
CA ARG A 37 -22.60 22.31 10.29
C ARG A 37 -22.05 22.51 8.89
N TYR A 38 -21.99 23.75 8.41
CA TYR A 38 -21.50 24.08 7.08
C TYR A 38 -20.02 23.71 6.90
N CYS A 39 -19.15 24.11 7.84
CA CYS A 39 -17.72 23.76 7.76
C CYS A 39 -17.48 22.25 7.83
N ARG A 40 -18.30 21.51 8.58
CA ARG A 40 -18.22 20.04 8.65
C ARG A 40 -18.73 19.33 7.39
N SER A 41 -19.66 19.93 6.64
CA SER A 41 -20.15 19.38 5.38
C SER A 41 -19.30 19.74 4.15
N CYS A 42 -18.29 20.61 4.30
CA CYS A 42 -17.43 21.01 3.18
C CYS A 42 -16.48 19.88 2.75
N ASP A 43 -16.71 19.29 1.57
CA ASP A 43 -15.91 18.18 1.01
C ASP A 43 -14.42 18.50 0.94
N MET A 44 -14.05 19.70 0.44
CA MET A 44 -12.65 20.13 0.37
C MET A 44 -11.98 20.12 1.74
N CYS A 45 -12.63 20.71 2.76
CA CYS A 45 -12.11 20.68 4.12
C CYS A 45 -11.98 19.24 4.65
N GLN A 46 -13.00 18.39 4.44
CA GLN A 46 -12.99 17.02 4.95
C GLN A 46 -11.93 16.13 4.31
N ARG A 47 -11.49 16.44 3.08
CA ARG A 47 -10.38 15.76 2.39
C ARG A 47 -9.01 16.21 2.89
N THR A 48 -8.83 17.49 3.18
CA THR A 48 -7.53 18.07 3.54
C THR A 48 -7.24 18.03 5.03
N VAL A 49 -8.27 18.03 5.89
CA VAL A 49 -8.08 18.00 7.34
C VAL A 49 -7.44 16.67 7.76
N LYS A 50 -6.36 16.76 8.54
CA LYS A 50 -5.75 15.59 9.20
C LYS A 50 -6.80 14.92 10.10
N LYS A 51 -7.24 13.71 9.75
CA LYS A 51 -8.25 12.93 10.50
C LYS A 51 -7.71 12.33 11.82
N GLY A 52 -6.72 12.97 12.44
CA GLY A 52 -5.99 12.44 13.59
C GLY A 52 -5.00 11.33 13.22
N ILE A 53 -4.39 10.74 14.24
CA ILE A 53 -3.55 9.54 14.11
C ILE A 53 -4.50 8.34 14.16
N VAL A 54 -4.63 7.61 13.06
CA VAL A 54 -5.24 6.28 13.09
C VAL A 54 -4.22 5.33 13.73
N PRO A 55 -4.52 4.69 14.86
CA PRO A 55 -3.59 3.73 15.46
C PRO A 55 -3.33 2.60 14.45
N ARG A 56 -2.06 2.22 14.30
CA ARG A 56 -1.72 1.03 13.50
C ARG A 56 -2.41 -0.18 14.12
N VAL A 57 -3.09 -0.96 13.28
CA VAL A 57 -3.59 -2.27 13.70
C VAL A 57 -2.38 -3.12 14.13
N PRO A 58 -2.45 -3.85 15.25
CA PRO A 58 -1.38 -4.74 15.66
C PRO A 58 -1.02 -5.72 14.54
N LEU A 59 0.27 -5.94 14.32
CA LEU A 59 0.72 -6.95 13.37
C LEU A 59 0.34 -8.33 13.92
N GLU A 60 -0.44 -9.09 13.15
CA GLU A 60 -0.70 -10.48 13.45
C GLU A 60 0.48 -11.35 13.05
N LYS A 61 0.74 -12.40 13.83
CA LYS A 61 1.76 -13.39 13.46
C LYS A 61 1.26 -14.17 12.26
N VAL A 62 2.06 -14.22 11.21
CA VAL A 62 1.82 -15.13 10.09
C VAL A 62 1.89 -16.56 10.62
N PRO A 63 0.94 -17.45 10.27
CA PRO A 63 0.97 -18.84 10.68
C PRO A 63 2.27 -19.51 10.22
N LEU A 64 2.82 -20.38 11.06
CA LEU A 64 3.99 -21.17 10.71
C LEU A 64 3.64 -22.11 9.55
N VAL A 65 4.52 -22.10 8.56
CA VAL A 65 4.43 -22.99 7.40
C VAL A 65 5.12 -24.30 7.79
N ASP A 66 4.40 -25.42 7.65
CA ASP A 66 4.81 -26.78 8.03
C ASP A 66 5.54 -27.53 6.91
N THR A 67 5.35 -27.10 5.66
CA THR A 67 6.00 -27.69 4.49
C THR A 67 6.73 -26.62 3.66
N PRO A 68 7.85 -26.96 3.02
CA PRO A 68 8.53 -26.02 2.14
C PRO A 68 7.65 -25.56 0.98
N LEU A 69 7.86 -24.32 0.51
CA LEU A 69 7.15 -23.68 -0.61
C LEU A 69 5.62 -23.50 -0.45
N LYS A 70 5.02 -23.87 0.69
CA LYS A 70 3.59 -23.65 0.93
C LYS A 70 3.17 -22.17 0.96
N ARG A 71 4.13 -21.25 1.10
CA ARG A 71 3.91 -19.82 0.88
C ARG A 71 5.15 -19.17 0.28
N VAL A 72 4.98 -18.43 -0.81
CA VAL A 72 6.02 -17.62 -1.45
C VAL A 72 5.57 -16.17 -1.44
N ALA A 73 6.44 -15.28 -0.97
CA ALA A 73 6.25 -13.84 -1.09
C ALA A 73 7.21 -13.33 -2.17
N MET A 74 6.70 -12.52 -3.08
CA MET A 74 7.46 -11.89 -4.15
C MET A 74 7.25 -10.37 -4.08
N ASP A 75 8.31 -9.62 -4.29
CA ASP A 75 8.29 -8.16 -4.33
C ASP A 75 9.15 -7.68 -5.49
N ILE A 76 8.79 -6.52 -6.05
CA ILE A 76 9.49 -5.92 -7.19
C ILE A 76 10.36 -4.79 -6.67
N VAL A 77 11.66 -4.90 -6.89
CA VAL A 77 12.63 -3.85 -6.54
C VAL A 77 12.97 -3.02 -7.77
N GLY A 78 13.02 -1.68 -7.64
CA GLY A 78 13.54 -0.83 -8.71
C GLY A 78 13.80 0.64 -8.32
N PRO A 79 14.56 1.39 -9.13
CA PRO A 79 15.48 0.96 -10.21
C PRO A 79 16.87 0.55 -9.67
N ILE A 80 17.44 -0.51 -10.24
CA ILE A 80 18.76 -1.03 -9.86
C ILE A 80 19.79 -0.53 -10.88
N ASN A 81 20.71 0.35 -10.48
CA ASN A 81 21.72 0.92 -11.37
C ASN A 81 23.14 0.68 -10.83
N PRO A 82 24.00 -0.07 -11.54
CA PRO A 82 23.70 -0.91 -12.72
C PRO A 82 22.93 -2.18 -12.34
N PRO A 83 22.16 -2.78 -13.27
CA PRO A 83 21.63 -4.12 -13.07
C PRO A 83 22.82 -5.08 -12.92
N LYS A 84 22.94 -5.72 -11.75
CA LYS A 84 23.92 -6.82 -11.54
C LYS A 84 23.43 -8.15 -12.12
N LEU A 85 22.14 -8.24 -12.41
CA LEU A 85 21.37 -9.40 -12.87
C LEU A 85 20.43 -8.91 -13.98
N GLY A 86 20.23 -9.70 -15.05
CA GLY A 86 19.37 -9.33 -16.18
C GLY A 86 19.95 -8.36 -17.21
N GLY A 87 21.26 -8.42 -17.49
CA GLY A 87 21.80 -7.79 -18.71
C GLY A 87 21.22 -8.51 -19.94
N TRP A 88 20.90 -7.79 -21.03
CA TRP A 88 20.44 -8.43 -22.27
C TRP A 88 21.41 -9.55 -22.70
N GLY A 89 20.97 -10.81 -22.60
CA GLY A 89 21.75 -12.01 -22.96
C GLY A 89 22.42 -12.78 -21.82
N SER A 90 22.20 -12.43 -20.54
CA SER A 90 22.58 -13.30 -19.41
C SER A 90 21.49 -14.35 -19.16
N ASP A 91 21.82 -15.64 -19.20
CA ASP A 91 20.91 -16.70 -18.75
C ASP A 91 20.92 -16.72 -17.21
N GLU A 92 19.78 -16.48 -16.58
CA GLU A 92 19.62 -16.67 -15.14
C GLU A 92 19.22 -18.12 -14.84
N THR A 93 19.81 -18.69 -13.80
CA THR A 93 19.59 -20.07 -13.38
C THR A 93 19.49 -20.19 -11.87
N VAL A 94 19.15 -21.38 -11.39
CA VAL A 94 19.18 -21.74 -9.97
C VAL A 94 20.51 -21.41 -9.27
N ASN A 95 21.61 -21.33 -10.01
CA ASN A 95 22.93 -21.02 -9.45
C ASN A 95 23.09 -19.55 -9.03
N ASP A 96 22.22 -18.67 -9.51
CA ASP A 96 22.24 -17.24 -9.18
C ASP A 96 21.50 -16.94 -7.87
N LEU A 97 20.86 -17.95 -7.27
CA LEU A 97 20.17 -17.82 -5.98
C LEU A 97 21.16 -17.55 -4.85
N GLN A 98 20.93 -16.43 -4.15
CA GLN A 98 21.66 -16.10 -2.93
C GLN A 98 20.83 -16.50 -1.71
N TYR A 99 21.46 -17.24 -0.80
CA TYR A 99 20.85 -17.68 0.46
C TYR A 99 21.31 -16.78 1.60
N GLY A 100 20.38 -16.40 2.48
CA GLY A 100 20.70 -15.55 3.62
C GLY A 100 21.67 -16.22 4.61
N ASP A 101 22.52 -15.40 5.23
CA ASP A 101 23.53 -15.85 6.21
C ASP A 101 22.91 -16.37 7.52
N GLN A 102 21.66 -16.01 7.80
CA GLN A 102 20.91 -16.44 8.98
C GLN A 102 20.44 -17.90 8.96
N LEU A 103 20.65 -18.63 7.86
CA LEU A 103 20.17 -20.00 7.70
C LEU A 103 21.08 -20.99 8.44
N THR A 104 20.47 -21.94 9.15
CA THR A 104 21.20 -23.09 9.68
C THR A 104 21.69 -24.01 8.53
N PRO A 105 22.73 -24.84 8.75
CA PRO A 105 23.22 -25.76 7.72
C PRO A 105 22.13 -26.69 7.15
N ASP A 106 21.26 -27.21 8.00
CA ASP A 106 20.16 -28.08 7.57
C ASP A 106 19.11 -27.34 6.74
N GLN A 107 18.76 -26.10 7.13
CA GLN A 107 17.84 -25.27 6.35
C GLN A 107 18.42 -24.90 4.99
N ARG A 108 19.72 -24.58 4.93
CA ARG A 108 20.40 -24.29 3.67
C ARG A 108 20.38 -25.51 2.75
N ARG A 109 20.72 -26.71 3.26
CA ARG A 109 20.66 -27.96 2.48
C ARG A 109 19.25 -28.22 1.92
N GLN A 110 18.22 -28.08 2.75
CA GLN A 110 16.83 -28.25 2.31
C GLN A 110 16.46 -27.25 1.21
N LEU A 111 16.88 -25.99 1.34
CA LEU A 111 16.64 -24.97 0.32
C LEU A 111 17.36 -25.27 -0.99
N GLU A 112 18.61 -25.72 -0.95
CA GLU A 112 19.38 -26.13 -2.14
C GLU A 112 18.75 -27.33 -2.86
N GLU A 113 18.24 -28.31 -2.10
CA GLU A 113 17.52 -29.46 -2.65
C GLU A 113 16.23 -29.03 -3.36
N ILE A 114 15.46 -28.13 -2.74
CA ILE A 114 14.24 -27.57 -3.33
C ILE A 114 14.59 -26.76 -4.58
N ALA A 115 15.57 -25.86 -4.49
CA ALA A 115 16.00 -25.03 -5.60
C ALA A 115 16.41 -25.90 -6.80
N SER A 116 17.13 -27.00 -6.55
CA SER A 116 17.51 -27.97 -7.57
C SER A 116 16.29 -28.68 -8.17
N SER A 117 15.36 -29.15 -7.33
CA SER A 117 14.13 -29.82 -7.75
C SER A 117 13.20 -28.93 -8.57
N TYR A 118 13.21 -27.62 -8.32
CA TYR A 118 12.37 -26.63 -9.01
C TYR A 118 13.20 -25.68 -9.88
N SER A 119 14.37 -26.13 -10.34
CA SER A 119 15.33 -25.32 -11.12
C SER A 119 14.74 -24.68 -12.38
N SER A 120 13.72 -25.30 -12.99
CA SER A 120 13.00 -24.74 -14.14
C SER A 120 12.30 -23.43 -13.83
N ILE A 121 11.81 -23.22 -12.60
CA ILE A 121 11.12 -21.98 -12.18
C ILE A 121 12.10 -20.79 -12.17
N PHE A 122 13.38 -21.06 -11.94
CA PHE A 122 14.43 -20.04 -11.81
C PHE A 122 15.18 -19.79 -13.12
N SER A 123 14.58 -20.18 -14.26
CA SER A 123 15.13 -19.90 -15.59
C SER A 123 14.32 -18.81 -16.28
N ASP A 124 15.02 -17.83 -16.85
CA ASP A 124 14.46 -16.76 -17.68
C ASP A 124 14.30 -17.16 -19.16
N ARG A 125 14.70 -18.39 -19.51
CA ARG A 125 14.54 -18.93 -20.87
C ARG A 125 13.06 -19.18 -21.19
N PRO A 126 12.51 -18.58 -22.26
CA PRO A 126 11.13 -18.85 -22.66
C PRO A 126 10.90 -20.34 -22.95
N GLY A 127 9.83 -20.91 -22.40
CA GLY A 127 9.43 -22.31 -22.65
C GLY A 127 10.14 -23.37 -21.80
N THR A 128 10.95 -22.98 -20.81
CA THR A 128 11.56 -23.92 -19.84
C THR A 128 10.76 -24.08 -18.56
N VAL A 129 9.87 -23.13 -18.25
CA VAL A 129 8.97 -23.15 -17.08
C VAL A 129 7.65 -23.85 -17.44
N SER A 130 7.17 -24.73 -16.57
CA SER A 130 5.81 -25.28 -16.67
C SER A 130 4.77 -24.19 -16.37
N THR A 131 3.98 -23.79 -17.37
CA THR A 131 2.91 -22.81 -17.19
C THR A 131 1.65 -23.50 -16.68
N GLU A 132 1.20 -23.13 -15.50
CA GLU A 132 -0.11 -23.52 -14.95
C GLU A 132 -1.05 -22.30 -14.98
N GLU A 133 -2.21 -22.45 -15.63
CA GLU A 133 -3.23 -21.39 -15.67
C GLU A 133 -4.06 -21.45 -14.38
N HIS A 134 -3.95 -20.42 -13.54
CA HIS A 134 -4.76 -20.31 -12.33
C HIS A 134 -5.78 -19.17 -12.44
N ARG A 135 -7.07 -19.50 -12.37
CA ARG A 135 -8.16 -18.53 -12.38
C ARG A 135 -8.41 -18.03 -10.96
N ILE A 136 -8.06 -16.77 -10.70
CA ILE A 136 -8.33 -16.12 -9.43
C ILE A 136 -9.77 -15.58 -9.45
N GLU A 137 -10.65 -16.10 -8.60
CA GLU A 137 -11.96 -15.50 -8.35
C GLU A 137 -11.79 -14.30 -7.41
N LEU A 138 -12.06 -13.10 -7.92
CA LEU A 138 -12.01 -11.88 -7.12
C LEU A 138 -13.23 -11.83 -6.20
N THR A 139 -13.02 -11.89 -4.88
CA THR A 139 -14.10 -11.83 -3.87
C THR A 139 -14.57 -10.42 -3.55
N SER A 140 -14.28 -9.42 -4.39
CA SER A 140 -14.72 -8.04 -4.16
C SER A 140 -16.18 -7.84 -4.59
N SER A 141 -17.12 -8.39 -3.82
CA SER A 141 -18.49 -7.91 -3.76
C SER A 141 -18.55 -6.81 -2.69
N ILE A 142 -18.19 -5.59 -3.05
CA ILE A 142 -18.43 -4.43 -2.20
C ILE A 142 -19.86 -3.97 -2.48
N HIS A 143 -20.77 -4.26 -1.54
CA HIS A 143 -22.04 -3.58 -1.38
C HIS A 143 -21.83 -2.24 -0.65
#